data_AF-A0A6L2PBK2-F1
#
_entry.id   AF-A0A6L2PBK2-F1
#
_cell.length_a   1.000
_cell.length_b   1.000
_cell.length_c   1.000
_cell.angle_alpha   90.00
_cell.angle_beta   90.00
_cell.angle_gamma   90.00
#
_symmetry.space_group_name_H-M   'P 1'
#
loop_
_entity.id
_entity.type
_entity.pdbx_description
1 polymer ?
#
loop_
_entity_poly.entity_id
_entity_poly.type
_entity_poly.pdbx_seq_one_letter_code
_entity_poly.pdbx_strand_id
1 'polypeptide(L)' 'HHNSRFHAARHTAKQIQDLKLGMLHHTAYSPDLALSGFHLFWPLKDALRGRHFRSDEE' A
#
# COMPACT_ATOMS: atom_id res chain seq x y z
N HIS A 1 -3.63 -1.42 -4.79
CA HIS A 1 -2.71 -2.28 -4.01
C HIS A 1 -1.49 -2.57 -4.90
N HIS A 2 -0.25 -2.50 -4.40
CA HIS A 2 0.95 -2.74 -5.23
C HIS A 2 1.24 -4.23 -5.39
N ASN A 3 1.75 -4.64 -6.57
CA ASN A 3 2.11 -6.03 -6.84
C ASN A 3 3.45 -6.42 -6.17
N SER A 4 3.57 -6.21 -4.84
CA SER A 4 4.74 -6.63 -4.08
C SER A 4 4.74 -8.16 -3.94
N ARG A 5 5.92 -8.76 -3.73
CA ARG A 5 6.08 -10.22 -3.64
C ARG A 5 5.17 -10.87 -2.58
N PHE A 6 4.91 -10.18 -1.47
CA PHE A 6 4.02 -10.69 -0.41
C PHE A 6 2.55 -10.68 -0.83
N HIS A 7 2.16 -9.68 -1.62
CA HIS A 7 0.79 -9.50 -2.05
C HIS A 7 0.44 -10.33 -3.29
N ALA A 8 1.46 -10.71 -4.06
CA ALA A 8 1.38 -11.67 -5.16
C ALA A 8 1.60 -13.13 -4.72
N ALA A 9 1.93 -13.37 -3.45
CA ALA A 9 2.19 -14.71 -2.95
C ALA A 9 0.96 -15.61 -3.11
N ARG A 10 1.18 -16.90 -3.39
CA ARG A 10 0.10 -17.87 -3.69
C ARG A 10 -0.97 -17.94 -2.60
N HIS A 11 -0.56 -17.84 -1.34
CA HIS A 11 -1.48 -17.83 -0.20
C HIS A 11 -2.40 -16.60 -0.24
N THR A 12 -1.83 -15.42 -0.47
CA THR A 12 -2.56 -14.15 -0.58
C THR A 12 -3.49 -14.15 -1.80
N ALA A 13 -3.00 -14.59 -2.96
CA ALA A 13 -3.80 -14.68 -4.18
C ALA A 13 -5.00 -15.62 -4.01
N LYS A 14 -4.80 -16.77 -3.34
CA LYS A 14 -5.88 -17.70 -2.99
C LYS A 14 -6.91 -17.05 -2.07
N GLN A 15 -6.47 -16.36 -1.02
CA GLN A 15 -7.39 -15.67 -0.10
C GLN A 15 -8.21 -14.59 -0.82
N ILE A 16 -7.60 -13.85 -1.75
CA ILE A 16 -8.30 -12.83 -2.57
C ILE A 16 -9.39 -13.48 -3.42
N GLN A 17 -9.10 -14.66 -4.01
CA GLN A 17 -10.06 -15.43 -4.77
C GLN A 17 -11.21 -15.96 -3.88
N ASP A 18 -10.89 -16.52 -2.72
CA ASP A 18 -11.87 -17.06 -1.77
C ASP A 18 -12.80 -15.94 -1.25
N LEU A 19 -12.26 -14.73 -1.05
CA LEU A 19 -13.02 -13.53 -0.67
C LEU A 19 -13.75 -12.86 -1.85
N LYS A 20 -13.59 -13.36 -3.08
CA LYS A 20 -14.18 -12.80 -4.31
C LYS A 20 -13.87 -11.32 -4.53
N LEU A 21 -12.69 -10.87 -4.09
CA LEU A 21 -12.26 -9.49 -4.27
C LEU A 21 -11.70 -9.31 -5.69
N GLY A 22 -12.21 -8.31 -6.40
CA GLY A 22 -11.68 -7.92 -7.71
C GLY A 22 -10.28 -7.32 -7.57
N MET A 23 -9.29 -7.88 -8.27
CA MET A 23 -7.94 -7.33 -8.33
C MET A 23 -7.84 -6.36 -9.51
N LEU A 24 -7.62 -5.08 -9.22
CA LEU A 24 -7.29 -4.11 -10.26
C LEU A 24 -5.85 -4.36 -10.74
N HIS A 25 -5.65 -4.48 -12.05
CA HIS A 25 -4.32 -4.65 -12.63
C HIS A 25 -3.48 -3.41 -12.31
N HIS A 26 -2.36 -3.63 -11.63
CA HIS A 26 -1.43 -2.58 -11.26
C HIS A 26 -0.07 -2.88 -11.88
N THR A 27 0.40 -1.99 -12.75
CA THR A 27 1.70 -2.08 -13.40
C THR A 27 2.83 -1.96 -12.37
N ALA A 28 3.97 -2.60 -12.65
CA ALA A 28 5.14 -2.50 -11.80
C ALA A 28 5.63 -1.04 -11.72
N TYR A 29 6.17 -0.65 -10.56
CA TYR A 29 6.75 0.68 -10.32
C TYR A 29 5.84 1.86 -10.69
N SER A 30 4.56 1.75 -10.34
CA SER A 30 3.56 2.79 -10.61
C SER A 30 3.03 3.45 -9.33
N PRO A 31 3.89 4.11 -8.52
CA PRO A 31 3.47 4.76 -7.29
C PRO A 31 2.45 5.88 -7.54
N ASP A 32 2.54 6.54 -8.70
CA ASP A 32 1.65 7.65 -9.10
C ASP A 32 0.22 7.18 -9.42
N LEU A 33 0.07 5.90 -9.77
CA LEU A 33 -1.22 5.27 -10.04
C LEU A 33 -1.92 4.78 -8.76
N ALA A 34 -1.23 4.79 -7.62
CA ALA A 34 -1.83 4.41 -6.35
C ALA A 34 -2.35 5.66 -5.63
N LEU A 35 -3.68 5.73 -5.48
CA LEU A 35 -4.34 6.80 -4.71
C LEU A 35 -3.70 7.00 -3.32
N SER A 36 -3.34 5.91 -2.65
CA SER A 36 -2.66 5.97 -1.34
C SER A 36 -1.27 6.57 -1.43
N GLY A 37 -0.48 6.21 -2.45
CA GLY A 37 0.89 6.68 -2.64
C GLY A 37 0.96 8.18 -2.85
N PHE A 38 0.21 8.67 -3.83
CA PHE A 38 0.24 10.08 -4.23
C PHE A 38 -0.62 10.99 -3.34
N HIS A 39 -1.86 10.60 -3.05
CA HIS A 39 -2.80 11.51 -2.40
C HIS A 39 -2.76 11.44 -0.86
N LEU A 40 -2.56 10.25 -0.28
CA LEU A 40 -2.58 10.09 1.18
C LEU A 40 -1.19 10.21 1.81
N PHE A 41 -0.20 9.48 1.29
CA PHE A 41 1.12 9.42 1.91
C PHE A 41 1.97 10.65 1.64
N TRP A 42 1.74 11.38 0.55
CA TRP A 42 2.52 12.58 0.26
C TRP A 42 2.26 13.72 1.28
N PRO A 43 1.00 14.13 1.54
CA PRO A 43 0.73 15.12 2.59
C PRO A 43 1.10 14.61 3.98
N LEU A 44 0.93 13.30 4.24
CA LEU A 44 1.31 12.71 5.52
C LEU A 44 2.82 12.81 5.76
N LYS A 45 3.65 12.53 4.74
CA LYS A 45 5.11 12.69 4.85
C LYS A 45 5.51 14.12 5.17
N ASP A 46 4.84 15.10 4.56
CA ASP A 46 5.09 16.51 4.84
C ASP A 46 4.70 16.85 6.28
N ALA A 47 3.53 16.42 6.73
CA ALA A 47 3.07 16.61 8.10
C ALA A 47 3.94 15.89 9.15
N LEU A 48 4.58 14.77 8.81
CA LEU A 48 5.47 14.02 9.70
C LEU A 48 6.93 14.50 9.62
N ARG A 49 7.26 15.40 8.69
CA ARG A 49 8.64 15.84 8.47
C ARG A 49 9.20 16.50 9.73
N GLY A 50 10.33 15.96 10.21
CA GLY A 50 11.03 16.48 11.39
C GLY A 50 10.39 16.09 12.74
N ARG A 51 9.32 15.29 12.75
CA ARG A 51 8.77 14.70 13.98
C ARG A 51 9.56 13.46 14.38
N HIS A 52 9.76 13.27 15.68
CA HIS A 52 10.39 12.08 16.25
C HIS A 52 9.45 11.51 17.32
N PHE A 53 9.05 10.27 17.15
CA PHE A 53 8.16 9.56 18.06
C PHE A 53 8.98 8.70 19.01
N ARG A 54 8.59 8.63 20.28
CA ARG A 54 9.30 7.86 21.33
C ARG A 54 8.71 6.48 21.55
N SER A 55 7.49 6.24 21.10
CA SER A 55 6.83 4.94 21.08
C SER A 55 5.82 4.85 19.93
N ASP A 56 5.26 3.66 19.71
CA ASP A 56 4.28 3.42 18.64
C ASP A 56 2.89 4.01 18.97
N GLU A 57 2.63 4.32 20.24
CA GLU A 57 1.37 4.91 20.72
C GLU A 57 1.32 6.45 20.57
N GLU A 58 2.45 7.09 20.27
CA GLU A 58 2.60 8.54 20.02
C GLU A 58 2.40 8.88 18.53
#